data_AF-A0A1L8CQ04-F1
#
_entry.id   AF-A0A1L8CQ04-F1
#
_cell.length_a   1.000
_cell.length_b   1.000
_cell.length_c   1.000
_cell.angle_alpha   90.00
_cell.angle_beta   90.00
_cell.angle_gamma   90.00
#
_symmetry.space_group_name_H-M   'P 1'
#
loop_
_entity.id
_entity.type
_entity.pdbx_description
1 polymer ?
#
loop_
_entity_poly.entity_id
_entity_poly.type
_entity_poly.pdbx_seq_one_letter_code
_entity_poly.pdbx_strand_id
1 'polypeptide(L)' 'MNPEELSFEALSLFNALSSDGQRQACHLAESLPEDEAVYLAAMRSMPKAKRRQFLFSLSKKRWGL' A
#
# COMPACT_ATOMS: atom_id res chain seq x y z
N MET A 1 -5.01 -8.99 8.73
CA MET A 1 -4.25 -7.72 8.78
C MET A 1 -4.43 -7.09 10.14
N ASN A 2 -3.32 -6.77 10.79
CA ASN A 2 -3.23 -6.18 12.11
C ASN A 2 -2.84 -4.70 11.99
N PRO A 3 -3.76 -3.74 12.20
CA PRO A 3 -3.46 -2.33 11.99
C PRO A 3 -2.31 -1.78 12.85
N GLU A 4 -1.93 -2.47 13.93
CA GLU A 4 -0.79 -2.13 14.78
C GLU A 4 0.57 -2.44 14.13
N GLU A 5 0.60 -3.33 13.14
CA GLU A 5 1.81 -3.71 12.40
C GLU A 5 2.04 -2.86 11.14
N LEU A 6 1.04 -2.05 10.75
CA LEU A 6 1.17 -1.12 9.64
C LEU A 6 2.04 0.07 10.02
N SER A 7 2.95 0.44 9.13
CA SER A 7 3.61 1.74 9.22
C SER A 7 2.58 2.86 9.12
N PHE A 8 2.92 4.04 9.66
CA PHE A 8 2.04 5.22 9.60
C PHE A 8 1.58 5.54 8.16
N GLU A 9 2.47 5.37 7.18
CA GLU A 9 2.16 5.60 5.77
C GLU A 9 1.21 4.55 5.21
N ALA A 10 1.45 3.27 5.49
CA ALA A 10 0.57 2.19 5.06
C ALA A 10 -0.82 2.34 5.69
N LEU A 11 -0.90 2.66 6.99
CA LEU A 11 -2.17 2.91 7.66
C LEU A 11 -2.94 4.09 7.02
N SER A 12 -2.25 5.20 6.72
CA SER A 12 -2.87 6.33 6.03
C SER A 12 -3.36 5.97 4.63
N LEU A 13 -2.61 5.15 3.89
CA LEU A 13 -3.02 4.69 2.55
C LEU A 13 -4.21 3.75 2.64
N PHE A 14 -4.18 2.79 3.56
CA PHE A 14 -5.27 1.83 3.78
C PHE A 14 -6.59 2.54 4.10
N ASN A 15 -6.55 3.56 4.97
CA ASN A 15 -7.72 4.37 5.31
C ASN A 15 -8.24 5.21 4.14
N ALA A 16 -7.39 5.54 3.17
CA ALA A 16 -7.77 6.27 1.96
C ALA A 16 -8.30 5.37 0.83
N LEU A 17 -8.17 4.04 0.95
CA LEU A 17 -8.71 3.10 -0.03
C LEU A 17 -10.23 3.00 0.05
N SER A 18 -10.86 2.64 -1.08
CA SER A 18 -12.25 2.19 -1.07
C SER A 18 -12.39 0.88 -0.29
N SER A 19 -13.63 0.53 0.07
CA SER A 19 -13.94 -0.75 0.74
C SER A 19 -13.38 -1.96 -0.01
N ASP A 20 -13.40 -1.94 -1.35
CA ASP A 20 -12.85 -3.03 -2.16
C ASP A 20 -11.31 -3.04 -2.15
N GLY A 21 -10.68 -1.85 -2.13
CA GLY A 21 -9.23 -1.74 -1.97
C GLY A 21 -8.77 -2.25 -0.61
N GLN A 22 -9.51 -1.95 0.46
CA GLN A 22 -9.23 -2.46 1.80
C GLN A 22 -9.37 -3.98 1.87
N ARG A 23 -10.43 -4.56 1.30
CA ARG A 23 -10.60 -6.02 1.22
C ARG A 23 -9.45 -6.70 0.48
N GLN A 24 -9.02 -6.10 -0.64
CA GLN A 24 -7.86 -6.62 -1.39
C GLN A 24 -6.58 -6.55 -0.57
N ALA A 25 -6.34 -5.47 0.17
CA ALA A 25 -5.18 -5.37 1.05
C ALA A 25 -5.21 -6.45 2.14
N CYS A 26 -6.36 -6.67 2.79
CA CYS A 26 -6.52 -7.72 3.79
C CYS A 26 -6.24 -9.12 3.23
N HIS A 27 -6.73 -9.42 2.03
CA HIS A 27 -6.46 -10.70 1.36
C HIS A 27 -4.97 -10.83 0.98
N LEU A 28 -4.34 -9.76 0.49
CA LEU A 28 -2.91 -9.79 0.14
C LEU A 28 -2.03 -10.01 1.38
N ALA A 29 -2.43 -9.45 2.54
CA ALA A 29 -1.73 -9.57 3.80
C ALA A 29 -1.68 -11.01 4.36
N GLU A 30 -2.49 -11.93 3.84
CA GLU A 30 -2.38 -13.36 4.17
C GLU A 30 -1.10 -14.01 3.60
N SER A 31 -0.49 -13.38 2.60
CA SER A 31 0.65 -13.93 1.85
C SER A 31 1.86 -12.99 1.76
N LEU A 32 1.68 -11.72 2.14
CA LEU A 32 2.68 -10.67 2.03
C LEU A 32 2.75 -9.88 3.35
N PRO A 33 3.88 -9.21 3.63
CA PRO A 33 3.96 -8.24 4.71
C PRO A 33 2.84 -7.19 4.59
N GLU A 34 2.26 -6.78 5.72
CA GLU A 34 1.03 -5.98 5.73
C GLU A 34 1.18 -4.64 5.00
N ASP A 35 2.29 -3.94 5.23
CA ASP A 35 2.66 -2.73 4.49
C ASP A 35 2.68 -2.95 2.98
N GLU A 36 3.30 -4.04 2.53
CA GLU A 36 3.42 -4.37 1.12
C GLU A 36 2.06 -4.73 0.50
N ALA A 37 1.23 -5.44 1.24
CA ALA A 37 -0.14 -5.73 0.84
C ALA A 37 -0.96 -4.45 0.62
N VAL A 38 -0.84 -3.48 1.53
CA VAL A 38 -1.50 -2.16 1.39
C VAL A 38 -0.95 -1.38 0.20
N TYR A 39 0.37 -1.31 0.03
CA TYR A 39 0.97 -0.61 -1.11
C TYR A 39 0.53 -1.21 -2.45
N LEU A 40 0.45 -2.54 -2.55
CA LEU A 40 -0.03 -3.21 -3.76
C LEU A 40 -1.51 -2.94 -4.03
N ALA A 41 -2.36 -2.97 -3.00
CA ALA A 41 -3.78 -2.63 -3.15
C ALA A 41 -3.95 -1.16 -3.59
N ALA A 42 -3.17 -0.24 -3.01
CA ALA A 42 -3.16 1.16 -3.40
C ALA A 42 -2.68 1.38 -4.84
N MET A 43 -1.64 0.68 -5.27
CA MET A 43 -1.18 0.77 -6.66
C MET A 43 -2.20 0.27 -7.68
N ARG A 44 -2.98 -0.76 -7.32
CA ARG A 44 -4.01 -1.33 -8.21
C ARG A 44 -5.16 -0.35 -8.45
N SER A 45 -5.53 0.46 -7.45
CA SER A 45 -6.56 1.49 -7.59
C SER A 45 -6.06 2.77 -8.29
N MET A 46 -4.74 2.96 -8.39
CA MET A 46 -4.15 4.14 -9.03
C MET A 46 -4.14 4.07 -10.57
N PRO A 47 -4.34 5.22 -11.26
CA PRO A 47 -4.04 5.36 -12.68
C PRO A 47 -2.56 5.06 -12.99
N LYS A 48 -2.28 4.52 -14.17
CA LYS A 48 -0.91 4.12 -14.59
C LYS A 48 0.14 5.25 -14.46
N ALA A 49 -0.27 6.51 -14.65
CA ALA A 49 0.61 7.66 -14.50
C ALA A 49 1.04 7.89 -13.04
N LYS A 50 0.10 7.73 -12.08
CA LYS A 50 0.34 7.93 -10.64
C LYS A 50 1.10 6.75 -10.01
N ARG A 51 0.93 5.53 -10.52
CA ARG A 51 1.68 4.35 -10.02
C ARG A 51 3.19 4.52 -10.08
N ARG A 52 3.70 5.08 -11.19
CA ARG A 52 5.15 5.29 -11.35
C ARG A 52 5.69 6.27 -10.32
N GLN A 53 5.00 7.39 -10.11
CA GLN A 53 5.39 8.37 -9.08
C GLN A 53 5.36 7.75 -7.68
N PHE A 54 4.32 6.98 -7.37
CA PHE A 54 4.20 6.29 -6.09
C PHE A 54 5.33 5.27 -5.85
N LEU A 55 5.67 4.47 -6.87
CA LEU A 55 6.82 3.55 -6.82
C LEU A 55 8.14 4.28 -6.62
N PHE A 56 8.33 5.42 -7.30
CA PHE A 56 9.52 6.26 -7.11
C PHE A 56 9.59 6.88 -5.71
N SER A 57 8.46 7.32 -5.14
CA SER A 57 8.46 7.84 -3.77
C SER A 57 8.75 6.74 -2.74
N LEU A 58 8.21 5.54 -2.96
CA LEU A 58 8.50 4.37 -2.13
C LEU A 58 9.97 3.96 -2.23
N SER A 59 10.53 3.91 -3.43
CA SER A 59 11.94 3.53 -3.63
C SER A 59 12.88 4.55 -3.00
N LYS A 60 12.61 5.85 -3.16
CA LYS A 60 13.37 6.92 -2.52
C LYS A 60 13.36 6.82 -0.99
N LYS A 61 12.21 6.57 -0.39
CA LYS A 61 12.09 6.39 1.08
C LYS A 61 12.80 5.14 1.59
N ARG A 62 12.70 4.04 0.85
CA ARG A 62 13.19 2.72 1.29
C ARG A 62 14.66 2.49 0.97
N TRP A 63 15.21 3.16 -0.05
CA TRP A 63 16.57 2.97 -0.55
C TRP A 63 17.41 4.25 -0.63
N GLY A 64 16.86 5.42 -0.27
CA GLY A 64 17.62 6.69 -0.20
C GLY A 64 18.04 7.27 -1.56
N LEU A 65 17.42 6.83 -2.66
CA LEU A 65 17.70 7.27 -4.04
C LEU A 65 17.33 8.75 -4.32
#